data_AF-A0A803SM48-F1
#
_entry.id   AF-A0A803SM48-F1
#
_cell.length_a   1.000
_cell.length_b   1.000
_cell.length_c   1.000
_cell.angle_alpha   90.00
_cell.angle_beta   90.00
_cell.angle_gamma   90.00
#
_symmetry.space_group_name_H-M   'P 1'
#
loop_
_entity.id
_entity.type
_entity.pdbx_description
1 polymer ?
#
loop_
_entity_poly.entity_id
_entity_poly.type
_entity_poly.pdbx_seq_one_letter_code
_entity_poly.pdbx_strand_id
1 'polypeptide(L)'
;MELKNTISFMLANTTSLLQPVDQGTISAFKSYYLRSTFEKLISALYDDLSGKSKEGKLNALWKVITVLDGIKTIRNAWAELKK
;
A
#
# COMPACT_ATOMS: atom_id res chain seq x y z
N MET A 1 -15.93 -5.10 47.65
CA MET A 1 -14.57 -5.49 47.22
C MET A 1 -14.48 -5.11 45.75
N GLU A 2 -13.99 -3.89 45.49
CA GLU A 2 -13.90 -3.30 44.15
C GLU A 2 -12.75 -3.98 43.40
N LEU A 3 -13.06 -4.85 42.43
CA LEU A 3 -12.04 -5.35 41.50
C LEU A 3 -11.73 -4.22 40.50
N LYS A 4 -10.68 -3.48 40.81
CA LYS A 4 -10.10 -2.45 39.93
C LYS A 4 -9.50 -3.17 38.71
N ASN A 5 -10.35 -3.43 37.71
CA ASN A 5 -9.96 -3.91 36.40
C ASN A 5 -9.15 -2.83 35.69
N THR A 6 -7.86 -2.79 36.01
CA THR A 6 -6.91 -1.93 35.33
C THR A 6 -6.59 -2.64 34.03
N ILE A 7 -7.16 -2.17 32.92
CA ILE A 7 -6.73 -2.58 31.58
C ILE A 7 -5.28 -2.12 31.47
N SER A 8 -4.35 -3.04 31.71
CA SER A 8 -2.93 -2.82 31.46
C SER A 8 -2.79 -2.66 29.96
N PHE A 9 -2.64 -1.42 29.51
CA PHE A 9 -2.39 -1.11 28.12
C PHE A 9 -1.12 -1.86 27.72
N MET A 10 -1.25 -2.86 26.84
CA MET A 10 -0.09 -3.59 26.33
C MET A 10 0.90 -2.57 25.77
N LEU A 11 2.18 -2.77 26.11
CA LEU A 11 3.35 -1.97 25.75
C LEU A 11 3.12 -1.05 24.53
N ALA A 12 3.44 0.25 24.68
CA ALA A 12 3.57 1.16 23.55
C ALA A 12 4.36 0.45 22.44
N ASN A 13 3.70 0.27 21.30
CA ASN A 13 4.10 -0.53 20.17
C ASN A 13 5.63 -0.54 19.97
N THR A 14 6.33 -1.58 20.44
CA THR A 14 7.79 -1.74 20.31
C THR A 14 8.22 -2.05 18.87
N THR A 15 7.33 -1.87 17.90
CA THR A 15 7.67 -2.00 16.48
C THR A 15 8.83 -1.08 16.10
N SER A 16 8.99 0.09 16.72
CA SER A 16 10.18 0.95 16.51
C SER A 16 11.49 0.37 17.05
N LEU A 17 11.41 -0.58 18.00
CA LEU A 17 12.56 -1.25 18.61
C LEU A 17 13.04 -2.43 17.75
N LEU A 18 12.13 -3.06 17.00
CA LEU A 18 12.40 -4.22 16.12
C LEU A 18 12.51 -3.84 14.65
N GLN A 19 11.83 -2.79 14.20
CA GLN A 19 11.93 -2.26 12.86
C GLN A 19 12.81 -1.00 12.91
N PRO A 20 14.01 -1.02 12.30
CA PRO A 20 14.89 0.14 12.29
C PRO A 20 14.32 1.33 11.50
N VAL A 21 13.21 1.12 10.78
CA VAL A 21 12.48 2.16 10.06
C VAL A 21 11.25 2.54 10.87
N ASP A 22 11.09 3.84 11.13
CA ASP A 22 9.99 4.33 11.93
C ASP A 22 8.62 4.11 11.25
N GLN A 23 7.58 4.04 12.06
CA GLN A 23 6.21 3.79 11.61
C GLN A 23 5.68 4.87 10.65
N GLY A 24 6.18 6.10 10.76
CA GLY A 24 5.87 7.21 9.85
C GLY A 24 6.42 6.97 8.45
N THR A 25 7.69 6.57 8.35
CA THR A 25 8.32 6.19 7.07
C THR A 25 7.59 5.02 6.40
N ILE A 26 7.18 4.00 7.16
CA ILE A 26 6.39 2.88 6.62
C ILE A 26 5.01 3.34 6.12
N SER A 27 4.34 4.22 6.86
CA SER A 27 3.03 4.76 6.49
C SER A 27 3.11 5.60 5.21
N ALA A 28 4.11 6.48 5.13
CA ALA A 28 4.36 7.29 3.94
C ALA A 28 4.72 6.40 2.73
N PHE A 29 5.58 5.39 2.92
CA PHE A 29 5.93 4.43 1.86
C PHE A 29 4.69 3.75 1.28
N LYS A 30 3.82 3.21 2.16
CA LYS A 30 2.57 2.56 1.76
C LYS A 30 1.67 3.52 1.00
N SER A 31 1.60 4.77 1.43
CA SER A 31 0.78 5.80 0.78
C SER A 31 1.25 6.10 -0.64
N TYR A 32 2.56 6.31 -0.85
CA TYR A 32 3.14 6.53 -2.17
C TYR A 32 3.01 5.30 -3.08
N TYR A 33 3.28 4.12 -2.55
CA TYR A 33 3.10 2.86 -3.29
C TYR A 33 1.66 2.69 -3.75
N LEU A 34 0.70 2.93 -2.85
CA LEU A 34 -0.72 2.78 -3.13
C LEU A 34 -1.18 3.80 -4.18
N ARG A 35 -0.78 5.08 -4.05
CA ARG A 35 -1.10 6.13 -5.03
C ARG A 35 -0.63 5.75 -6.44
N SER A 36 0.65 5.40 -6.58
CA SER A 36 1.23 5.06 -7.88
C SER A 36 0.62 3.79 -8.49
N THR A 37 0.25 2.81 -7.64
CA THR A 37 -0.46 1.61 -8.10
C THR A 37 -1.85 1.95 -8.62
N PHE A 38 -2.62 2.77 -7.89
CA PHE A 38 -3.96 3.18 -8.32
C PHE A 38 -3.93 4.04 -9.59
N GLU A 39 -2.96 4.95 -9.73
CA GLU A 39 -2.79 5.75 -10.95
C GLU A 39 -2.61 4.86 -12.19
N LYS A 40 -1.74 3.84 -12.11
CA LYS A 40 -1.56 2.85 -13.19
C LYS A 40 -2.83 2.04 -13.46
N LEU A 41 -3.49 1.59 -12.39
CA LEU A 41 -4.73 0.81 -12.49
C LEU A 41 -5.83 1.62 -13.21
N ILE A 42 -5.97 2.89 -12.84
CA ILE A 42 -6.93 3.82 -13.45
C ILE A 42 -6.57 4.06 -14.92
N SER A 43 -5.30 4.32 -15.26
CA SER A 43 -4.88 4.48 -16.66
C SER A 43 -5.23 3.24 -17.49
N ALA A 44 -4.90 2.05 -17.01
CA ALA A 44 -5.23 0.79 -17.69
C ALA A 44 -6.75 0.57 -17.83
N LEU A 45 -7.56 1.04 -16.87
CA LEU A 45 -9.02 1.01 -16.95
C LEU A 45 -9.59 1.96 -18.01
N TYR A 46 -8.97 3.11 -18.22
CA TYR A 46 -9.40 4.06 -19.23
C TYR A 46 -8.95 3.65 -20.64
N ASP A 47 -7.73 3.15 -20.79
CA ASP A 47 -7.13 2.82 -22.09
C ASP A 47 -7.63 1.48 -22.66
N ASP A 48 -7.74 0.44 -21.82
CA ASP A 48 -7.84 -0.95 -22.31
C ASP A 48 -9.25 -1.57 -22.18
N LEU A 49 -10.19 -0.82 -21.58
CA LEU A 49 -11.44 -1.33 -21.03
C LEU A 49 -12.70 -0.52 -21.36
N SER A 50 -12.66 0.38 -22.33
CA SER A 50 -13.87 1.02 -22.88
C SER A 50 -14.73 -0.01 -23.64
N GLY A 51 -15.52 -0.80 -22.91
CA GLY A 51 -16.48 -1.77 -23.48
C GLY A 51 -16.50 -3.16 -22.82
N LYS A 52 -15.58 -3.49 -21.90
CA LYS A 52 -15.58 -4.80 -21.22
C LYS A 52 -16.45 -4.81 -19.95
N SER A 53 -17.05 -5.95 -19.62
CA SER A 53 -17.80 -6.17 -18.37
C SER A 53 -16.90 -6.03 -17.13
N LYS A 54 -17.47 -5.72 -15.96
CA LYS A 54 -16.72 -5.47 -14.71
C LYS A 54 -15.73 -6.58 -14.35
N GLU A 55 -16.09 -7.85 -14.56
CA GLU A 55 -15.20 -9.00 -14.37
C GLU A 55 -14.08 -9.07 -15.43
N GLY A 56 -14.42 -8.84 -16.70
CA GLY A 56 -13.42 -8.77 -17.77
C GLY A 56 -12.41 -7.64 -17.57
N LYS A 57 -12.84 -6.54 -16.92
CA LYS A 57 -11.96 -5.43 -16.50
C LYS A 57 -10.95 -5.85 -15.44
N LEU A 58 -11.40 -6.50 -14.36
CA LEU A 58 -10.50 -6.98 -13.32
C LEU A 58 -9.48 -7.99 -13.85
N ASN A 59 -9.93 -8.93 -14.69
CA ASN A 59 -9.04 -9.95 -15.26
C ASN A 59 -8.00 -9.35 -16.21
N ALA A 60 -8.35 -8.29 -16.95
CA ALA A 60 -7.39 -7.55 -17.77
C ALA A 60 -6.42 -6.72 -16.91
N LEU A 61 -6.90 -6.07 -15.84
CA LEU A 61 -6.06 -5.33 -14.90
C LEU A 61 -4.98 -6.22 -14.27
N TRP A 62 -5.35 -7.42 -13.82
CA TRP A 62 -4.40 -8.38 -13.26
C TRP A 62 -3.37 -8.87 -14.28
N LYS A 63 -3.68 -8.84 -15.58
CA LYS A 63 -2.71 -9.13 -16.65
C LYS A 63 -1.78 -7.95 -16.95
N VAL A 64 -2.28 -6.72 -16.78
CA VAL A 64 -1.51 -5.48 -17.03
C VAL A 64 -0.51 -5.23 -15.90
N ILE A 65 -0.87 -5.52 -14.64
CA ILE A 65 0.05 -5.35 -13.51
C ILE A 65 1.06 -6.50 -13.48
N THR A 66 2.21 -6.28 -14.09
CA THR A 66 3.31 -7.25 -14.10
C THR A 66 4.14 -7.19 -12.81
N VAL A 67 4.92 -8.23 -12.52
CA VAL A 67 5.92 -8.22 -11.43
C VAL A 67 6.92 -7.07 -11.62
N LEU A 68 7.29 -6.77 -12.88
CA LEU A 68 8.15 -5.64 -13.21
C LEU A 68 7.52 -4.30 -12.83
N ASP A 69 6.20 -4.15 -13.03
CA ASP A 69 5.48 -2.96 -12.58
C ASP A 69 5.50 -2.82 -11.07
N GLY A 70 5.31 -3.91 -10.32
CA GLY A 70 5.44 -3.91 -8.86
C GLY A 70 6.82 -3.43 -8.40
N ILE A 71 7.90 -3.93 -9.02
CA ILE A 71 9.28 -3.50 -8.71
C ILE A 71 9.47 -2.01 -9.01
N LYS A 72 8.96 -1.51 -10.15
CA LYS A 72 9.02 -0.10 -10.51
C LYS A 72 8.25 0.78 -9.51
N THR A 73 7.06 0.34 -9.09
CA THR A 73 6.25 1.06 -8.10
C THR A 73 6.96 1.15 -6.75
N ILE A 74 7.60 0.07 -6.28
CA ILE A 74 8.41 0.07 -5.05
C ILE A 74 9.55 1.09 -5.16
N ARG A 75 10.27 1.10 -6.28
CA ARG A 75 11.36 2.06 -6.53
C ARG A 75 10.86 3.50 -6.50
N ASN A 76 9.73 3.78 -7.16
CA ASN A 76 9.16 5.12 -7.23
C ASN A 76 8.69 5.61 -5.86
N ALA A 77 7.97 4.77 -5.11
CA ALA A 77 7.53 5.09 -3.75
C ALA A 77 8.72 5.40 -2.82
N TRP A 78 9.82 4.66 -2.98
CA TRP A 78 11.06 4.92 -2.24
C TRP A 78 11.76 6.22 -2.66
N ALA A 79 11.69 6.58 -3.94
CA ALA A 79 12.24 7.84 -4.44
C ALA A 79 11.42 9.05 -3.98
N GLU A 80 10.10 8.94 -3.90
CA GLU A 80 9.21 10.00 -3.41
C GLU A 80 9.39 10.27 -1.92
N LEU A 81 9.69 9.25 -1.11
CA LEU A 81 10.02 9.43 0.31
C LEU A 81 11.30 10.22 0.56
N LYS A 82 12.23 10.21 -0.39
CA LYS A 82 13.54 10.86 -0.26
C LYS A 82 13.52 12.33 -0.70
N LYS A 83 12.40 12.81 -1.22
CA LYS A 83 12.20 14.22 -1.57
C LYS A 83 11.83 15.01 -0.32
#